data_AF-A0A554S8B5-F1
#
_entry.id   AF-A0A554S8B5-F1
#
_cell.length_a   1.000
_cell.length_b   1.000
_cell.length_c   1.000
_cell.angle_alpha   90.00
_cell.angle_beta   90.00
_cell.angle_gamma   90.00
#
_symmetry.space_group_name_H-M   'P 1'
#
loop_
_entity.id
_entity.type
_entity.pdbx_description
1 polymer ?
#
loop_
_entity_poly.entity_id
_entity_poly.type
_entity_poly.pdbx_seq_one_letter_code
_entity_poly.pdbx_strand_id
1 'polypeptide(L)'
;MDEKKETTVSWERESRRRHPWTVLYMLGMRIRRDSEAFSGVERTRRQALELQDHGDAPPTWWTRRRLSGWAEQRDGMTVWRLRPRRRRPRLRVLYLHGGGYVHPLTADYWRLVRALSRVPAEVIVPFYPLAPEAHADDVLPRLLDLYRSESGLPVVVMGDSAGGALAVEIAMLARDRGLRPPRRVVCLCPWLDATLADPAVAQVESNDPMLAESGLRAAGRWWAGARDPADPLVSPVRGRLEGLPRIDVLIGDRDILRPAIDDFFARARAAGAAVDVHEVCAMFHVWMTRAVPEGRRTRRWLVRRLRSIATR
;
A
#
# COMPACT_ATOMS: atom_id res chain seq x y z
N MET A 1 26.72 -26.95 -16.37
CA MET A 1 26.98 -25.66 -15.69
C MET A 1 25.66 -25.22 -15.12
N ASP A 2 25.32 -25.70 -13.92
CA ASP A 2 24.02 -25.42 -13.28
C ASP A 2 23.99 -23.98 -12.81
N GLU A 3 23.39 -23.12 -13.64
CA GLU A 3 22.92 -21.82 -13.22
C GLU A 3 21.91 -22.07 -12.09
N LYS A 4 22.29 -21.76 -10.85
CA LYS A 4 21.37 -21.75 -9.72
C LYS A 4 20.16 -20.90 -10.13
N LYS A 5 19.02 -21.53 -10.42
CA LYS A 5 17.73 -20.85 -10.57
C LYS A 5 17.48 -20.07 -9.29
N GLU A 6 17.81 -18.78 -9.31
CA GLU A 6 17.49 -17.87 -8.22
C GLU A 6 15.98 -17.95 -8.02
N THR A 7 15.55 -18.36 -6.83
CA THR A 7 14.13 -18.58 -6.55
C THR A 7 13.36 -17.31 -6.86
N THR A 8 12.40 -17.41 -7.79
CA THR A 8 11.58 -16.26 -8.24
C THR A 8 10.77 -15.70 -7.08
N VAL A 9 10.24 -16.58 -6.22
CA VAL A 9 9.46 -16.22 -5.04
C VAL A 9 10.16 -16.55 -3.72
N SER A 10 9.94 -15.74 -2.68
CA SER A 10 10.40 -16.00 -1.30
C SER A 10 9.34 -15.61 -0.26
N TRP A 11 9.30 -16.34 0.86
CA TRP A 11 8.43 -16.04 1.99
C TRP A 11 9.23 -16.11 3.29
N GLU A 12 9.50 -14.95 3.89
CA GLU A 12 10.23 -14.81 5.15
C GLU A 12 9.27 -14.46 6.29
N ARG A 13 9.42 -15.13 7.43
CA ARG A 13 8.56 -14.94 8.61
C ARG A 13 9.34 -14.38 9.80
N GLU A 14 8.98 -13.18 10.27
CA GLU A 14 9.46 -12.59 11.52
C GLU A 14 8.54 -13.01 12.67
N SER A 15 8.94 -14.04 13.44
CA SER A 15 8.19 -14.62 14.56
C SER A 15 8.51 -14.00 15.93
N ARG A 16 9.09 -12.79 15.97
CA ARG A 16 9.43 -12.13 17.24
C ARG A 16 8.18 -11.87 18.08
N ARG A 17 8.29 -12.04 19.40
CA ARG A 17 7.24 -11.65 20.34
C ARG A 17 6.94 -10.16 20.20
N ARG A 18 5.64 -9.82 20.21
CA ARG A 18 5.17 -8.44 20.21
C ARG A 18 5.67 -7.71 21.44
N HIS A 19 6.07 -6.46 21.25
CA HIS A 19 6.34 -5.58 22.38
C HIS A 19 5.07 -5.37 23.23
N PRO A 20 5.15 -5.33 24.58
CA PRO A 20 3.98 -5.13 25.46
C PRO A 20 3.14 -3.89 25.09
N TRP A 21 3.81 -2.78 24.75
CA TRP A 21 3.14 -1.58 24.24
C TRP A 21 2.25 -1.85 23.00
N THR A 22 2.68 -2.73 22.10
CA THR A 22 1.90 -3.05 20.89
C THR A 22 0.70 -3.91 21.23
N VAL A 23 0.82 -4.79 22.24
CA VAL A 23 -0.33 -5.53 22.78
C VAL A 23 -1.37 -4.55 23.36
N LEU A 24 -0.93 -3.61 24.19
CA LEU A 24 -1.81 -2.58 24.76
C LEU A 24 -2.43 -1.69 23.67
N TYR A 25 -1.65 -1.32 22.65
CA TYR A 25 -2.16 -0.56 21.52
C TYR A 25 -3.29 -1.30 20.79
N MET A 26 -3.10 -2.58 20.47
CA MET A 26 -4.12 -3.42 19.84
C MET A 26 -5.36 -3.61 20.73
N LEU A 27 -5.17 -3.74 22.05
CA LEU A 27 -6.30 -3.78 22.99
C LEU A 27 -7.09 -2.46 22.95
N GLY A 28 -6.39 -1.31 22.91
CA GLY A 28 -7.02 0.00 22.76
C GLY A 28 -7.78 0.17 21.45
N MET A 29 -7.31 -0.42 20.34
CA MET A 29 -8.06 -0.46 19.07
C MET A 29 -9.37 -1.24 19.21
N ARG A 30 -9.34 -2.38 19.91
CA ARG A 30 -10.55 -3.19 20.17
C ARG A 30 -11.54 -2.46 21.07
N ILE A 31 -11.06 -1.79 22.12
CA ILE A 31 -11.91 -0.99 23.03
C ILE A 31 -12.58 0.17 22.29
N ARG A 32 -11.83 0.88 21.42
CA ARG A 32 -12.36 1.96 20.58
C ARG A 32 -13.19 1.46 19.38
N ARG A 33 -13.20 0.14 19.16
CA ARG A 33 -13.88 -0.53 18.06
C ARG A 33 -13.46 0.05 16.70
N ASP A 34 -12.15 0.21 16.48
CA ASP A 34 -11.60 0.84 15.26
C ASP A 34 -12.10 0.16 13.96
N SER A 35 -12.38 -1.14 13.97
CA SER A 35 -12.96 -1.87 12.84
C SER A 35 -14.37 -1.39 12.45
N GLU A 36 -15.08 -0.69 13.33
CA GLU A 36 -16.40 -0.17 13.03
C GLU A 36 -16.40 0.85 11.89
N ALA A 37 -15.28 1.53 11.64
CA ALA A 37 -15.11 2.41 10.48
C ALA A 37 -15.40 1.66 9.15
N PHE A 38 -15.18 0.34 9.12
CA PHE A 38 -15.45 -0.53 7.98
C PHE A 38 -16.60 -1.52 8.25
N SER A 39 -17.45 -1.29 9.25
CA SER A 39 -18.56 -2.20 9.57
C SER A 39 -19.88 -1.72 8.98
N GLY A 40 -20.42 -2.47 8.02
CA GLY A 40 -21.68 -2.18 7.37
C GLY A 40 -21.61 -1.03 6.36
N VAL A 41 -22.42 -1.13 5.30
CA VAL A 41 -22.39 -0.22 4.15
C VAL A 41 -22.62 1.24 4.55
N GLU A 42 -23.71 1.53 5.27
CA GLU A 42 -24.09 2.91 5.62
C GLU A 42 -23.10 3.59 6.56
N ARG A 43 -22.57 2.86 7.54
CA ARG A 43 -21.62 3.41 8.49
C ARG A 43 -20.29 3.70 7.80
N THR A 44 -19.80 2.78 6.95
CA THR A 44 -18.59 3.03 6.15
C THR A 44 -18.77 4.22 5.24
N ARG A 45 -19.94 4.37 4.59
CA ARG A 45 -20.22 5.53 3.74
C ARG A 45 -20.21 6.82 4.53
N ARG A 46 -20.91 6.87 5.66
CA ARG A 46 -20.97 8.06 6.52
C ARG A 46 -19.58 8.47 7.03
N GLN A 47 -18.81 7.50 7.51
CA GLN A 47 -17.45 7.74 8.01
C GLN A 47 -16.52 8.24 6.90
N ALA A 48 -16.63 7.68 5.69
CA ALA A 48 -15.86 8.12 4.54
C ALA A 48 -16.18 9.57 4.19
N LEU A 49 -17.45 9.93 4.05
CA LEU A 49 -17.87 11.30 3.73
C LEU A 49 -17.41 12.31 4.80
N GLU A 50 -17.54 11.97 6.09
CA GLU A 50 -17.06 12.81 7.19
C GLU A 50 -15.55 13.05 7.12
N LEU A 51 -14.76 12.00 6.85
CA LEU A 51 -13.32 12.15 6.72
C LEU A 51 -12.92 12.92 5.46
N GLN A 52 -13.61 12.70 4.35
CA GLN A 52 -13.35 13.37 3.07
C GLN A 52 -13.62 14.88 3.15
N ASP A 53 -14.60 15.33 3.95
CA ASP A 53 -14.85 16.76 4.21
C ASP A 53 -13.63 17.46 4.85
N HIS A 54 -12.87 16.73 5.66
CA HIS A 54 -11.60 17.21 6.22
C HIS A 54 -10.42 17.14 5.23
N GLY A 55 -10.54 16.33 4.17
CA GLY A 55 -9.54 16.13 3.14
C GLY A 55 -8.25 15.44 3.62
N ASP A 56 -7.27 15.37 2.73
CA ASP A 56 -5.96 14.79 3.00
C ASP A 56 -5.10 15.66 3.92
N ALA A 57 -4.55 15.03 4.96
CA ALA A 57 -3.66 15.70 5.89
C ALA A 57 -2.33 16.07 5.18
N PRO A 58 -1.89 17.34 5.19
CA PRO A 58 -0.61 17.73 4.61
C PRO A 58 0.59 17.20 5.44
N PRO A 59 1.83 17.24 4.90
CA PRO A 59 3.01 16.79 5.62
C PRO A 59 3.15 17.44 7.00
N THR A 60 3.19 16.60 8.03
CA THR A 60 3.34 17.06 9.41
C THR A 60 4.63 17.86 9.63
N TRP A 61 4.66 18.72 10.65
CA TRP A 61 5.85 19.49 11.03
C TRP A 61 7.11 18.63 11.14
N TRP A 62 7.00 17.46 11.79
CA TRP A 62 8.11 16.53 11.93
C TRP A 62 8.63 15.96 10.60
N THR A 63 7.77 15.85 9.60
CA THR A 63 8.10 15.41 8.25
C THR A 63 8.84 16.52 7.52
N ARG A 64 8.33 17.75 7.57
CA ARG A 64 8.95 18.95 6.98
C ARG A 64 10.33 19.28 7.58
N ARG A 65 10.60 18.87 8.83
CA ARG A 65 11.96 18.96 9.42
C ARG A 65 13.00 18.03 8.78
N ARG A 66 12.56 16.93 8.15
CA ARG A 66 13.43 15.89 7.59
C ARG A 66 13.45 15.89 6.06
N LEU A 67 12.34 16.29 5.46
CA LEU A 67 12.12 16.38 4.02
C LEU A 67 11.79 17.82 3.64
N SER A 68 12.40 18.34 2.58
CA SER A 68 11.99 19.58 1.92
C SER A 68 11.11 19.25 0.73
N GLY A 69 10.12 20.06 0.43
CA GLY A 69 9.28 19.82 -0.73
C GLY A 69 8.19 20.86 -0.92
N TRP A 70 7.40 20.64 -1.95
CA TRP A 70 6.29 21.49 -2.35
C TRP A 70 5.08 20.63 -2.72
N ALA A 71 3.91 21.26 -2.77
CA ALA A 71 2.72 20.69 -3.37
C ALA A 71 2.52 21.33 -4.75
N GLU A 72 2.00 20.57 -5.69
CA GLU A 72 1.55 21.05 -7.00
C GLU A 72 0.17 20.48 -7.32
N GLN A 73 -0.64 21.22 -8.06
CA GLN A 73 -1.88 20.67 -8.63
C GLN A 73 -1.55 19.98 -9.95
N ARG A 74 -2.03 18.74 -10.11
CA ARG A 74 -1.86 18.00 -11.35
C ARG A 74 -3.05 17.07 -11.57
N ASP A 75 -3.75 17.26 -12.69
CA ASP A 75 -4.90 16.45 -13.09
C ASP A 75 -5.96 16.33 -11.97
N GLY A 76 -6.23 17.44 -11.28
CA GLY A 76 -7.18 17.48 -10.16
C GLY A 76 -6.65 16.92 -8.82
N MET A 77 -5.40 16.44 -8.78
CA MET A 77 -4.76 15.93 -7.56
C MET A 77 -3.83 16.98 -6.95
N THR A 78 -3.82 17.05 -5.62
CA THR A 78 -2.71 17.68 -4.91
C THR A 78 -1.57 16.68 -4.84
N VAL A 79 -0.40 17.00 -5.40
CA VAL A 79 0.76 16.11 -5.42
C VAL A 79 1.88 16.70 -4.59
N TRP A 80 2.22 16.03 -3.48
CA TRP A 80 3.37 16.39 -2.67
C TRP A 80 4.65 15.76 -3.20
N ARG A 81 5.64 16.60 -3.53
CA ARG A 81 6.99 16.17 -3.89
C ARG A 81 7.96 16.49 -2.76
N LEU A 82 8.51 15.45 -2.14
CA LEU A 82 9.37 15.56 -0.97
C LEU A 82 10.75 14.97 -1.24
N ARG A 83 11.80 15.70 -0.85
CA ARG A 83 13.20 15.30 -1.02
C ARG A 83 13.94 15.33 0.31
N PRO A 84 14.87 14.39 0.56
CA PRO A 84 15.73 14.42 1.74
C PRO A 84 16.63 15.66 1.71
N ARG A 85 16.58 16.46 2.78
CA ARG A 85 17.34 17.72 2.86
C ARG A 85 18.87 17.56 2.77
N ARG A 86 19.38 16.37 3.08
CA ARG A 86 20.83 16.10 3.22
C ARG A 86 21.35 15.10 2.18
N ARG A 87 20.56 14.74 1.17
CA ARG A 87 20.93 13.70 0.18
C ARG A 87 20.36 14.07 -1.18
N ARG A 88 21.15 13.88 -2.24
CA ARG A 88 20.62 13.97 -3.61
C ARG A 88 19.77 12.73 -3.91
N PRO A 89 18.55 12.88 -4.46
CA PRO A 89 17.77 11.75 -4.93
C PRO A 89 18.51 10.93 -6.00
N ARG A 90 18.44 9.60 -5.86
CA ARG A 90 18.89 8.57 -6.84
C ARG A 90 17.75 7.66 -7.27
N LEU A 91 16.60 7.79 -6.61
CA LEU A 91 15.40 7.01 -6.80
C LEU A 91 14.19 7.95 -6.67
N ARG A 92 13.08 7.59 -7.30
CA ARG A 92 11.78 8.16 -7.00
C ARG A 92 10.90 7.09 -6.36
N VAL A 93 10.18 7.44 -5.30
CA VAL A 93 9.16 6.59 -4.67
C VAL A 93 7.81 7.26 -4.91
N LEU A 94 6.98 6.68 -5.78
CA LEU A 94 5.57 7.03 -5.87
C LEU A 94 4.85 6.27 -4.75
N TYR A 95 4.43 6.98 -3.70
CA TYR A 95 3.76 6.40 -2.56
C TYR A 95 2.25 6.64 -2.63
N LEU A 96 1.50 5.55 -2.78
CA LEU A 96 0.04 5.53 -2.88
C LEU A 96 -0.52 5.06 -1.53
N HIS A 97 -1.28 5.92 -0.85
CA HIS A 97 -1.75 5.64 0.50
C HIS A 97 -2.90 4.61 0.51
N GLY A 98 -3.10 3.97 1.67
CA GLY A 98 -4.28 3.18 1.96
C GLY A 98 -5.49 4.03 2.36
N GLY A 99 -6.56 3.36 2.81
CA GLY A 99 -7.83 4.01 3.16
C GLY A 99 -9.04 3.37 2.48
N GLY A 100 -8.89 2.18 1.90
CA GLY A 100 -10.00 1.48 1.24
C GLY A 100 -10.56 2.25 0.03
N TYR A 101 -9.76 3.11 -0.61
CA TYR A 101 -10.18 4.05 -1.66
C TYR A 101 -11.17 5.14 -1.23
N VAL A 102 -11.62 5.15 0.03
CA VAL A 102 -12.69 6.02 0.53
C VAL A 102 -12.21 6.96 1.64
N HIS A 103 -11.13 6.63 2.34
CA HIS A 103 -10.58 7.48 3.40
C HIS A 103 -9.36 8.27 2.89
N PRO A 104 -9.28 9.57 3.21
CA PRO A 104 -8.13 10.39 2.88
C PRO A 104 -6.89 9.98 3.69
N LEU A 105 -5.72 10.43 3.22
CA LEU A 105 -4.46 10.28 3.91
C LEU A 105 -4.52 11.00 5.26
N THR A 106 -4.24 10.28 6.35
CA THR A 106 -4.21 10.86 7.70
C THR A 106 -2.78 11.18 8.15
N ALA A 107 -2.67 11.99 9.21
CA ALA A 107 -1.38 12.45 9.74
C ALA A 107 -0.39 11.32 10.11
N ASP A 108 -0.88 10.11 10.39
CA ASP A 108 -0.06 8.95 10.74
C ASP A 108 0.76 8.40 9.58
N TYR A 109 0.25 8.48 8.35
CA TYR A 109 0.95 8.05 7.13
C TYR A 109 2.29 8.77 6.95
N TRP A 110 2.35 10.04 7.35
CA TRP A 110 3.59 10.83 7.29
C TRP A 110 4.71 10.27 8.18
N ARG A 111 4.44 9.38 9.15
CA ARG A 111 5.51 8.66 9.88
C ARG A 111 6.30 7.73 8.97
N LEU A 112 5.62 7.07 8.04
CA LEU A 112 6.24 6.21 7.04
C LEU A 112 7.04 7.07 6.06
N VAL A 113 6.43 8.10 5.47
CA VAL A 113 7.10 9.00 4.52
C VAL A 113 8.31 9.68 5.17
N ARG A 114 8.20 10.16 6.40
CA ARG A 114 9.34 10.73 7.16
C ARG A 114 10.49 9.74 7.34
N ALA A 115 10.22 8.44 7.49
CA ALA A 115 11.29 7.44 7.59
C ALA A 115 12.10 7.34 6.29
N LEU A 116 11.46 7.57 5.14
CA LEU A 116 12.09 7.58 3.82
C LEU A 116 13.07 8.73 3.63
N SER A 117 13.11 9.74 4.52
CA SER A 117 14.16 10.78 4.50
C SER A 117 15.59 10.22 4.64
N ARG A 118 15.71 8.95 5.03
CA ARG A 118 16.97 8.22 5.13
C ARG A 118 17.36 7.55 3.82
N VAL A 119 16.45 7.41 2.87
CA VAL A 119 16.70 6.89 1.52
C VAL A 119 17.09 8.09 0.62
N PRO A 120 18.05 7.97 -0.30
CA PRO A 120 18.30 8.99 -1.31
C PRO A 120 17.18 8.96 -2.37
N ALA A 121 15.94 9.26 -1.96
CA ALA A 121 14.78 9.19 -2.84
C ALA A 121 13.95 10.48 -2.81
N GLU A 122 13.47 10.91 -3.97
CA GLU A 122 12.31 11.81 -4.04
C GLU A 122 11.06 10.98 -3.76
N VAL A 123 10.22 11.41 -2.82
CA VAL A 123 8.94 10.78 -2.50
C VAL A 123 7.83 11.63 -3.09
N ILE A 124 6.99 11.02 -3.91
CA ILE A 124 5.78 11.62 -4.47
C ILE A 124 4.59 11.01 -3.75
N VAL A 125 3.72 11.86 -3.20
CA VAL A 125 2.50 11.45 -2.52
C VAL A 125 1.33 12.18 -3.17
N PRO A 126 0.60 11.55 -4.12
CA PRO A 126 -0.62 12.10 -4.66
C PRO A 126 -1.78 11.93 -3.68
N PHE A 127 -2.55 12.99 -3.51
CA PHE A 127 -3.89 12.95 -2.92
C PHE A 127 -4.84 12.62 -4.06
N TYR A 128 -5.00 11.33 -4.31
CA TYR A 128 -5.77 10.83 -5.45
C TYR A 128 -7.28 10.88 -5.14
N PRO A 129 -8.15 11.07 -6.15
CA PRO A 129 -9.59 11.14 -5.92
C PRO A 129 -10.13 9.85 -5.29
N LEU A 130 -11.11 9.99 -4.40
CA LEU A 130 -11.64 8.89 -3.59
C LEU A 130 -13.03 8.47 -4.06
N ALA A 131 -13.37 7.22 -3.81
CA ALA A 131 -14.72 6.71 -3.95
C ALA A 131 -15.61 7.25 -2.81
N PRO A 132 -16.94 7.34 -3.02
CA PRO A 132 -17.70 6.93 -4.20
C PRO A 132 -17.73 7.92 -5.37
N GLU A 133 -17.14 9.11 -5.25
CA GLU A 133 -17.19 10.14 -6.29
C GLU A 133 -16.27 9.83 -7.47
N ALA A 134 -15.15 9.15 -7.23
CA ALA A 134 -14.21 8.71 -8.24
C ALA A 134 -13.94 7.20 -8.18
N HIS A 135 -13.67 6.62 -9.34
CA HIS A 135 -13.54 5.18 -9.53
C HIS A 135 -12.18 4.80 -10.12
N ALA A 136 -11.92 3.49 -10.24
CA ALA A 136 -10.69 2.98 -10.81
C ALA A 136 -10.34 3.60 -12.18
N ASP A 137 -11.34 3.76 -13.06
CA ASP A 137 -11.15 4.33 -14.41
C ASP A 137 -10.86 5.83 -14.40
N ASP A 138 -11.29 6.55 -13.37
CA ASP A 138 -10.98 7.97 -13.21
C ASP A 138 -9.56 8.19 -12.70
N VAL A 139 -9.09 7.30 -11.82
CA VAL A 139 -7.88 7.51 -11.02
C VAL A 139 -6.65 6.83 -11.59
N LEU A 140 -6.76 5.59 -12.07
CA LEU A 140 -5.61 4.83 -12.59
C LEU A 140 -4.87 5.53 -13.74
N PRO A 141 -5.56 6.16 -14.73
CA PRO A 141 -4.87 6.93 -15.76
C PRO A 141 -4.02 8.08 -15.18
N ARG A 142 -4.57 8.83 -14.22
CA ARG A 142 -3.87 9.98 -13.58
C ARG A 142 -2.65 9.54 -12.81
N LEU A 143 -2.77 8.44 -12.05
CA LEU A 143 -1.65 7.85 -11.33
C LEU A 143 -0.58 7.30 -12.28
N LEU A 144 -0.98 6.72 -13.41
CA LEU A 144 -0.03 6.25 -14.42
C LEU A 144 0.71 7.42 -15.08
N ASP A 145 0.06 8.53 -15.34
CA ASP A 145 0.71 9.73 -15.90
C ASP A 145 1.68 10.37 -14.90
N LEU A 146 1.37 10.31 -13.60
CA LEU A 146 2.30 10.69 -12.55
C LEU A 146 3.51 9.73 -12.49
N TYR A 147 3.27 8.42 -12.60
CA TYR A 147 4.30 7.39 -12.67
C TYR A 147 5.27 7.61 -13.85
N ARG A 148 4.73 7.92 -15.04
CA ARG A 148 5.50 8.16 -16.27
C ARG A 148 6.30 9.45 -16.26
N SER A 149 6.03 10.37 -15.33
CA SER A 149 6.64 11.70 -15.35
C SER A 149 8.18 11.64 -15.41
N GLU A 150 8.75 12.27 -16.43
CA GLU A 150 10.17 12.16 -16.71
C GLU A 150 11.01 12.87 -15.65
N SER A 151 11.81 12.08 -14.94
CA SER A 151 12.85 12.61 -14.03
C SER A 151 14.23 12.05 -14.30
N GLY A 152 14.32 11.08 -15.21
CA GLY A 152 15.51 10.26 -15.41
C GLY A 152 15.84 9.31 -14.25
N LEU A 153 15.12 9.38 -13.11
CA LEU A 153 15.35 8.50 -11.97
C LEU A 153 14.55 7.20 -12.09
N PRO A 154 15.11 6.06 -11.64
CA PRO A 154 14.34 4.84 -11.47
C PRO A 154 13.20 5.06 -10.46
N VAL A 155 12.04 4.48 -10.76
CA VAL A 155 10.82 4.63 -9.93
C VAL A 155 10.53 3.34 -9.18
N VAL A 156 10.35 3.45 -7.87
CA VAL A 156 9.66 2.45 -7.06
C VAL A 156 8.22 2.90 -6.86
N VAL A 157 7.27 2.03 -7.15
CA VAL A 157 5.87 2.26 -6.77
C VAL A 157 5.65 1.56 -5.45
N MET A 158 5.24 2.31 -4.44
CA MET A 158 5.03 1.80 -3.09
C MET A 158 3.61 2.16 -2.66
N GLY A 159 2.94 1.28 -1.93
CA GLY A 159 1.66 1.64 -1.35
C GLY A 159 1.21 0.69 -0.27
N ASP A 160 0.21 1.10 0.49
CA ASP A 160 -0.36 0.31 1.58
C ASP A 160 -1.85 0.08 1.41
N SER A 161 -2.38 -1.07 1.85
CA SER A 161 -3.80 -1.40 1.73
C SER A 161 -4.29 -1.26 0.27
N ALA A 162 -5.36 -0.51 0.03
CA ALA A 162 -5.82 -0.05 -1.28
C ALA A 162 -4.70 0.52 -2.16
N GLY A 163 -3.84 1.39 -1.62
CA GLY A 163 -2.67 1.90 -2.35
C GLY A 163 -1.62 0.84 -2.69
N GLY A 164 -1.58 -0.25 -1.92
CA GLY A 164 -0.77 -1.43 -2.24
C GLY A 164 -1.29 -2.18 -3.47
N ALA A 165 -2.60 -2.22 -3.68
CA ALA A 165 -3.21 -2.74 -4.89
C ALA A 165 -2.99 -1.80 -6.08
N LEU A 166 -3.19 -0.48 -5.90
CA LEU A 166 -2.84 0.54 -6.90
C LEU A 166 -1.39 0.39 -7.37
N ALA A 167 -0.45 0.06 -6.47
CA ALA A 167 0.95 -0.14 -6.83
C ALA A 167 1.16 -1.34 -7.78
N VAL A 168 0.41 -2.42 -7.61
CA VAL A 168 0.42 -3.59 -8.51
C VAL A 168 -0.28 -3.26 -9.82
N GLU A 169 -1.44 -2.60 -9.77
CA GLU A 169 -2.21 -2.17 -10.95
C GLU A 169 -1.38 -1.25 -11.85
N ILE A 170 -0.65 -0.28 -11.28
CA ILE A 170 0.26 0.58 -12.04
C ILE A 170 1.38 -0.21 -12.71
N ALA A 171 1.92 -1.24 -12.05
CA ALA A 171 2.94 -2.10 -12.65
C ALA A 171 2.38 -2.95 -13.80
N MET A 172 1.15 -3.48 -13.64
CA MET A 172 0.44 -4.20 -14.69
C MET A 172 0.17 -3.29 -15.90
N LEU A 173 -0.41 -2.11 -15.67
CA LEU A 173 -0.68 -1.13 -16.72
C LEU A 173 0.60 -0.65 -17.41
N ALA A 174 1.70 -0.46 -16.67
CA ALA A 174 2.98 -0.08 -17.24
C ALA A 174 3.53 -1.17 -18.17
N ARG A 175 3.48 -2.43 -17.75
CA ARG A 175 3.85 -3.58 -18.59
C ARG A 175 2.97 -3.67 -19.83
N ASP A 176 1.65 -3.61 -19.66
CA ASP A 176 0.69 -3.83 -20.74
C ASP A 176 0.73 -2.70 -21.78
N ARG A 177 1.17 -1.49 -21.38
CA ARG A 177 1.40 -0.35 -22.28
C ARG A 177 2.85 -0.22 -22.79
N GLY A 178 3.72 -1.20 -22.53
CA GLY A 178 5.12 -1.18 -22.97
C GLY A 178 5.95 -0.03 -22.37
N LEU A 179 5.56 0.48 -21.21
CA LEU A 179 6.28 1.55 -20.51
C LEU A 179 7.52 0.99 -19.81
N ARG A 180 8.48 1.87 -19.47
CA ARG A 180 9.60 1.48 -18.61
C ARG A 180 9.02 0.87 -17.32
N PRO A 181 9.45 -0.33 -16.89
CA PRO A 181 8.91 -0.97 -15.70
C PRO A 181 9.40 -0.26 -14.43
N PRO A 182 8.63 -0.30 -13.33
CA PRO A 182 9.15 0.20 -12.07
C PRO A 182 10.35 -0.65 -11.65
N ARG A 183 11.34 -0.01 -11.04
CA ARG A 183 12.53 -0.66 -10.49
C ARG A 183 12.15 -1.70 -9.42
N ARG A 184 11.07 -1.45 -8.70
CA ARG A 184 10.47 -2.32 -7.69
C ARG A 184 9.02 -1.91 -7.44
N VAL A 185 8.17 -2.88 -7.07
CA VAL A 185 6.88 -2.61 -6.43
C VAL A 185 6.99 -2.99 -4.95
N VAL A 186 6.51 -2.14 -4.05
CA VAL A 186 6.56 -2.39 -2.59
C VAL A 186 5.17 -2.22 -1.99
N CYS A 187 4.56 -3.32 -1.59
CA CYS A 187 3.19 -3.40 -1.09
C CYS A 187 3.19 -3.62 0.43
N LEU A 188 2.42 -2.81 1.15
CA LEU A 188 2.29 -2.87 2.61
C LEU A 188 0.87 -3.27 2.96
N CYS A 189 0.66 -4.54 3.30
CA CYS A 189 -0.66 -5.11 3.54
C CYS A 189 -1.63 -4.86 2.36
N PRO A 190 -1.27 -5.21 1.11
CA PRO A 190 -2.05 -4.80 -0.05
C PRO A 190 -3.45 -5.45 -0.08
N TRP A 191 -4.46 -4.67 -0.47
CA TRP A 191 -5.82 -5.16 -0.67
C TRP A 191 -6.02 -5.67 -2.09
N LEU A 192 -5.53 -6.87 -2.39
CA LEU A 192 -5.45 -7.38 -3.76
C LEU A 192 -6.78 -7.94 -4.32
N ASP A 193 -7.79 -8.10 -3.46
CA ASP A 193 -9.11 -8.65 -3.80
C ASP A 193 -10.26 -7.80 -3.21
N ALA A 194 -10.85 -6.93 -4.03
CA ALA A 194 -11.99 -6.11 -3.66
C ALA A 194 -13.28 -6.91 -3.41
N THR A 195 -13.34 -8.17 -3.88
CA THR A 195 -14.49 -9.04 -3.64
C THR A 195 -14.50 -9.59 -2.23
N LEU A 196 -13.32 -9.83 -1.63
CA LEU A 196 -13.15 -10.57 -0.36
C LEU A 196 -13.88 -11.93 -0.33
N ALA A 197 -13.94 -12.62 -1.48
CA ALA A 197 -14.74 -13.85 -1.61
C ALA A 197 -14.14 -15.09 -0.91
N ASP A 198 -12.86 -15.06 -0.53
CA ASP A 198 -12.20 -16.18 0.13
C ASP A 198 -12.82 -16.48 1.51
N PRO A 199 -13.32 -17.70 1.77
CA PRO A 199 -13.90 -18.07 3.07
C PRO A 199 -12.97 -17.88 4.28
N ALA A 200 -11.64 -17.87 4.07
CA ALA A 200 -10.67 -17.61 5.12
C ALA A 200 -10.72 -16.16 5.64
N VAL A 201 -11.30 -15.21 4.87
CA VAL A 201 -11.48 -13.81 5.31
C VAL A 201 -12.25 -13.75 6.63
N ALA A 202 -13.38 -14.46 6.72
CA ALA A 202 -14.22 -14.51 7.93
C ALA A 202 -13.47 -15.08 9.14
N GLN A 203 -12.53 -16.02 8.93
CA GLN A 203 -11.72 -16.60 10.01
C GLN A 203 -10.73 -15.58 10.57
N VAL A 204 -10.13 -14.76 9.69
CA VAL A 204 -9.14 -13.75 10.07
C VAL A 204 -9.80 -12.49 10.64
N GLU A 205 -11.00 -12.12 10.20
CA GLU A 205 -11.73 -10.93 10.64
C GLU A 205 -11.88 -10.83 12.15
N SER A 206 -12.16 -11.95 12.84
CA SER A 206 -12.25 -12.00 14.30
C SER A 206 -10.97 -11.49 15.03
N ASN A 207 -9.83 -11.57 14.35
CA ASN A 207 -8.52 -11.21 14.85
C ASN A 207 -8.03 -9.83 14.37
N ASP A 208 -8.63 -9.28 13.31
CA ASP A 208 -8.28 -7.96 12.78
C ASP A 208 -8.93 -6.84 13.62
N PRO A 209 -8.13 -5.98 14.28
CA PRO A 209 -8.68 -4.91 15.11
C PRO A 209 -9.09 -3.65 14.32
N MET A 210 -8.92 -3.63 12.99
CA MET A 210 -9.00 -2.40 12.19
C MET A 210 -9.88 -2.49 10.96
N LEU A 211 -9.98 -3.65 10.32
CA LEU A 211 -10.80 -3.85 9.13
C LEU A 211 -12.03 -4.70 9.45
N ALA A 212 -13.05 -4.53 8.62
CA ALA A 212 -14.23 -5.38 8.60
C ALA A 212 -14.65 -5.63 7.15
N GLU A 213 -15.01 -6.87 6.84
CA GLU A 213 -15.29 -7.36 5.49
C GLU A 213 -16.44 -6.59 4.85
N SER A 214 -17.52 -6.39 5.61
CA SER A 214 -18.76 -5.79 5.12
C SER A 214 -18.58 -4.39 4.50
N GLY A 215 -17.84 -3.50 5.16
CA GLY A 215 -17.55 -2.16 4.65
C GLY A 215 -16.48 -2.16 3.56
N LEU A 216 -15.48 -3.05 3.63
CA LEU A 216 -14.51 -3.18 2.54
C LEU A 216 -15.16 -3.66 1.25
N ARG A 217 -16.09 -4.64 1.28
CA ARG A 217 -16.85 -5.03 0.09
C ARG A 217 -17.65 -3.87 -0.50
N ALA A 218 -18.20 -2.99 0.35
CA ALA A 218 -18.90 -1.79 -0.12
C ALA A 218 -17.93 -0.80 -0.77
N ALA A 219 -16.82 -0.51 -0.11
CA ALA A 219 -15.78 0.37 -0.63
C ALA A 219 -15.19 -0.14 -1.94
N GLY A 220 -15.00 -1.46 -2.07
CA GLY A 220 -14.51 -2.11 -3.29
C GLY A 220 -15.49 -1.98 -4.45
N ARG A 221 -16.80 -2.10 -4.18
CA ARG A 221 -17.85 -1.83 -5.18
C ARG A 221 -17.88 -0.36 -5.61
N TRP A 222 -17.80 0.56 -4.66
CA TRP A 222 -17.74 2.00 -4.99
C TRP A 222 -16.48 2.34 -5.77
N TRP A 223 -15.33 1.73 -5.45
CA TRP A 223 -14.11 1.94 -6.22
C TRP A 223 -14.18 1.34 -7.64
N ALA A 224 -14.79 0.16 -7.78
CA ALA A 224 -14.96 -0.49 -9.09
C ALA A 224 -15.80 0.35 -10.06
N GLY A 225 -16.77 1.12 -9.55
CA GLY A 225 -17.69 1.90 -10.37
C GLY A 225 -18.52 1.00 -11.29
N ALA A 226 -18.36 1.18 -12.60
CA ALA A 226 -19.03 0.34 -13.60
C ALA A 226 -18.35 -1.03 -13.82
N ARG A 227 -17.15 -1.24 -13.27
CA ARG A 227 -16.43 -2.52 -13.39
C ARG A 227 -17.00 -3.56 -12.43
N ASP A 228 -16.74 -4.83 -12.76
CA ASP A 228 -16.87 -5.91 -11.78
C ASP A 228 -15.78 -5.73 -10.70
N PRO A 229 -16.08 -5.82 -9.40
CA PRO A 229 -15.06 -5.83 -8.36
C PRO A 229 -13.99 -6.93 -8.53
N ALA A 230 -14.28 -8.01 -9.27
CA ALA A 230 -13.33 -9.05 -9.62
C ALA A 230 -12.43 -8.71 -10.83
N ASP A 231 -12.69 -7.59 -11.53
CA ASP A 231 -11.87 -7.13 -12.65
C ASP A 231 -10.40 -6.98 -12.21
N PRO A 232 -9.40 -7.47 -12.97
CA PRO A 232 -7.98 -7.34 -12.65
C PRO A 232 -7.45 -5.91 -12.40
N LEU A 233 -8.14 -4.87 -12.86
CA LEU A 233 -7.82 -3.47 -12.56
C LEU A 233 -8.42 -2.95 -11.24
N VAL A 234 -9.22 -3.77 -10.56
CA VAL A 234 -9.78 -3.52 -9.22
C VAL A 234 -9.27 -4.55 -8.21
N SER A 235 -9.13 -5.79 -8.64
CA SER A 235 -8.59 -6.91 -7.89
C SER A 235 -7.36 -7.49 -8.59
N PRO A 236 -6.18 -6.87 -8.43
CA PRO A 236 -4.97 -7.29 -9.14
C PRO A 236 -4.52 -8.70 -8.79
N VAL A 237 -5.05 -9.33 -7.72
CA VAL A 237 -4.85 -10.75 -7.46
C VAL A 237 -5.30 -11.64 -8.61
N ARG A 238 -6.22 -11.20 -9.47
CA ARG A 238 -6.72 -11.95 -10.64
C ARG A 238 -6.00 -11.59 -11.93
N GLY A 239 -5.09 -10.62 -11.89
CA GLY A 239 -4.32 -10.17 -13.06
C GLY A 239 -3.26 -11.15 -13.53
N ARG A 240 -2.76 -10.87 -14.73
CA ARG A 240 -1.58 -11.51 -15.32
C ARG A 240 -0.32 -11.05 -14.57
N LEU A 241 0.54 -11.97 -14.15
CA LEU A 241 1.71 -11.66 -13.29
C LEU A 241 3.05 -11.75 -14.03
N GLU A 242 3.06 -12.40 -15.19
CA GLU A 242 4.22 -12.56 -16.06
C GLU A 242 4.75 -11.19 -16.51
N GLY A 243 6.07 -11.04 -16.50
CA GLY A 243 6.74 -9.80 -16.90
C GLY A 243 6.56 -8.64 -15.93
N LEU A 244 5.91 -8.84 -14.77
CA LEU A 244 5.92 -7.83 -13.71
C LEU A 244 7.32 -7.72 -13.09
N PRO A 245 7.73 -6.50 -12.68
CA PRO A 245 8.95 -6.35 -11.91
C PRO A 245 8.80 -6.99 -10.53
N ARG A 246 9.92 -7.18 -9.86
CA ARG A 246 9.94 -7.84 -8.55
C ARG A 246 9.12 -7.05 -7.51
N ILE A 247 8.25 -7.76 -6.78
CA ILE A 247 7.30 -7.20 -5.82
C ILE A 247 7.73 -7.60 -4.41
N ASP A 248 7.89 -6.62 -3.51
CA ASP A 248 8.01 -6.85 -2.06
C ASP A 248 6.62 -6.72 -1.43
N VAL A 249 6.17 -7.72 -0.67
CA VAL A 249 4.90 -7.68 0.08
C VAL A 249 5.19 -7.77 1.57
N LEU A 250 4.59 -6.90 2.37
CA LEU A 250 4.64 -6.97 3.83
C LEU A 250 3.25 -7.28 4.34
N ILE A 251 3.12 -8.27 5.22
CA ILE A 251 1.81 -8.70 5.73
C ILE A 251 1.91 -9.15 7.19
N GLY A 252 0.84 -8.94 7.95
CA GLY A 252 0.65 -9.50 9.28
C GLY A 252 -0.34 -10.68 9.24
N ASP A 253 -0.31 -11.54 10.25
CA ASP A 253 -1.26 -12.67 10.35
C ASP A 253 -2.60 -12.31 11.03
N ARG A 254 -2.78 -11.04 11.44
CA ARG A 254 -4.07 -10.49 11.93
C ARG A 254 -4.60 -9.40 11.01
N ASP A 255 -4.62 -9.71 9.73
CA ASP A 255 -5.02 -8.80 8.67
C ASP A 255 -5.95 -9.57 7.72
N ILE A 256 -7.20 -9.11 7.57
CA ILE A 256 -8.20 -9.82 6.75
C ILE A 256 -7.82 -9.92 5.27
N LEU A 257 -6.82 -9.16 4.82
CA LEU A 257 -6.33 -9.17 3.44
C LEU A 257 -5.30 -10.29 3.17
N ARG A 258 -4.90 -11.02 4.22
CA ARG A 258 -3.94 -12.12 4.11
C ARG A 258 -4.33 -13.21 3.10
N PRO A 259 -5.58 -13.70 3.03
CA PRO A 259 -5.93 -14.78 2.10
C PRO A 259 -5.64 -14.44 0.63
N ALA A 260 -5.94 -13.21 0.20
CA ALA A 260 -5.63 -12.74 -1.16
C ALA A 260 -4.11 -12.66 -1.44
N ILE A 261 -3.28 -12.48 -0.40
CA ILE A 261 -1.81 -12.48 -0.54
C ILE A 261 -1.28 -13.91 -0.67
N ASP A 262 -1.88 -14.88 0.04
CA ASP A 262 -1.54 -16.29 -0.12
C ASP A 262 -1.85 -16.77 -1.55
N ASP A 263 -3.01 -16.40 -2.09
CA ASP A 263 -3.37 -16.68 -3.50
C ASP A 263 -2.43 -15.95 -4.48
N PHE A 264 -2.18 -14.65 -4.26
CA PHE A 264 -1.24 -13.89 -5.10
C PHE A 264 0.15 -14.52 -5.16
N PHE A 265 0.65 -15.01 -4.02
CA PHE A 265 1.95 -15.68 -3.94
C PHE A 265 1.97 -17.01 -4.70
N ALA A 266 0.91 -17.82 -4.56
CA ALA A 266 0.77 -19.08 -5.28
C ALA A 266 0.70 -18.84 -6.80
N ARG A 267 -0.11 -17.87 -7.24
CA ARG A 267 -0.20 -17.46 -8.65
C ARG A 267 1.12 -16.93 -9.18
N ALA A 268 1.82 -16.10 -8.41
CA ALA A 268 3.13 -15.57 -8.80
C ALA A 268 4.16 -16.68 -8.99
N ARG A 269 4.18 -17.66 -8.08
CA ARG A 269 5.04 -18.84 -8.20
C ARG A 269 4.73 -19.63 -9.47
N ALA A 270 3.46 -19.87 -9.76
CA ALA A 270 3.03 -20.59 -10.96
C ALA A 270 3.39 -19.84 -12.26
N ALA A 271 3.27 -18.52 -12.25
CA ALA A 271 3.61 -17.62 -13.37
C ALA A 271 5.12 -17.35 -13.52
N GLY A 272 5.97 -17.83 -12.60
CA GLY A 272 7.39 -17.47 -12.56
C GLY A 272 7.65 -15.99 -12.23
N ALA A 273 6.65 -15.27 -11.72
CA ALA A 273 6.77 -13.88 -11.30
C ALA A 273 7.56 -13.77 -9.99
N ALA A 274 8.27 -12.65 -9.81
CA ALA A 274 9.19 -12.50 -8.69
C ALA A 274 8.53 -11.77 -7.51
N VAL A 275 8.16 -12.50 -6.45
CA VAL A 275 7.46 -11.97 -5.28
C VAL A 275 8.17 -12.36 -3.98
N ASP A 276 8.56 -11.37 -3.19
CA ASP A 276 9.20 -11.54 -1.89
C ASP A 276 8.21 -11.12 -0.79
N VAL A 277 7.71 -12.07 -0.01
CA VAL A 277 6.79 -11.81 1.11
C VAL A 277 7.56 -11.76 2.42
N HIS A 278 7.33 -10.70 3.19
CA HIS A 278 7.86 -10.51 4.52
C HIS A 278 6.71 -10.46 5.52
N GLU A 279 6.43 -11.60 6.13
CA GLU A 279 5.39 -11.77 7.13
C GLU A 279 5.90 -11.34 8.51
N VAL A 280 5.17 -10.46 9.19
CA VAL A 280 5.45 -10.09 10.59
C VAL A 280 4.34 -10.63 11.48
N CYS A 281 4.66 -11.66 12.25
CA CYS A 281 3.67 -12.37 13.05
C CYS A 281 2.98 -11.46 14.06
N ALA A 282 1.72 -11.77 14.32
CA ALA A 282 0.84 -11.11 15.26
C ALA A 282 0.58 -9.61 14.95
N MET A 283 0.93 -9.13 13.76
CA MET A 283 0.67 -7.75 13.33
C MET A 283 -0.67 -7.58 12.65
N PHE A 284 -1.27 -6.42 12.91
CA PHE A 284 -2.55 -5.95 12.37
C PHE A 284 -2.34 -5.08 11.13
N HIS A 285 -3.40 -4.81 10.38
CA HIS A 285 -3.36 -4.04 9.15
C HIS A 285 -2.57 -2.71 9.28
N VAL A 286 -1.64 -2.46 8.34
CA VAL A 286 -0.81 -1.25 8.18
C VAL A 286 -0.10 -0.70 9.45
N TRP A 287 0.30 -1.58 10.37
CA TRP A 287 1.00 -1.23 11.62
C TRP A 287 2.25 -0.34 11.43
N MET A 288 2.89 -0.39 10.25
CA MET A 288 4.07 0.42 9.91
C MET A 288 3.80 1.91 9.75
N THR A 289 2.54 2.34 9.75
CA THR A 289 2.17 3.77 9.86
C THR A 289 2.04 4.21 11.33
N ARG A 290 1.83 3.27 12.26
CA ARG A 290 1.56 3.55 13.68
C ARG A 290 2.83 3.81 14.51
N ALA A 291 2.64 4.41 15.69
CA ALA A 291 3.70 4.77 16.62
C ALA A 291 4.14 3.61 17.55
N VAL A 292 4.03 2.36 17.10
CA VAL A 292 4.42 1.16 17.86
C VAL A 292 5.85 0.69 17.53
N PRO A 293 6.55 -0.04 18.44
CA PRO A 293 7.89 -0.57 18.21
C PRO A 293 8.03 -1.40 16.92
N GLU A 294 7.08 -2.28 16.63
CA GLU A 294 7.00 -3.08 15.41
C GLU A 294 6.95 -2.18 14.18
N GLY A 295 6.12 -1.13 14.20
CA GLY A 295 6.05 -0.15 13.12
C GLY A 295 7.37 0.59 12.93
N ARG A 296 8.10 0.91 14.02
CA ARG A 296 9.46 1.47 13.92
C ARG A 296 10.44 0.46 13.32
N ARG A 297 10.36 -0.83 13.67
CA ARG A 297 11.21 -1.89 13.09
C ARG A 297 10.95 -2.05 11.60
N THR A 298 9.69 -2.16 11.19
CA THR A 298 9.27 -2.30 9.79
C THR A 298 9.70 -1.09 8.96
N ARG A 299 9.52 0.14 9.45
CA ARG A 299 10.05 1.33 8.77
C ARG A 299 11.58 1.32 8.59
N ARG A 300 12.33 0.78 9.56
CA ARG A 300 13.79 0.60 9.41
C ARG A 300 14.14 -0.46 8.37
N TRP A 301 13.38 -1.55 8.33
CA TRP A 301 13.52 -2.59 7.31
C TRP A 301 13.26 -2.00 5.91
N LEU A 302 12.16 -1.26 5.73
CA LEU A 302 11.82 -0.59 4.46
C LEU A 302 12.92 0.37 4.00
N VAL A 303 13.48 1.18 4.91
CA VAL A 303 14.59 2.07 4.58
C VAL A 303 15.83 1.30 4.09
N ARG A 304 16.14 0.13 4.68
CA ARG A 304 17.26 -0.69 4.21
C ARG A 304 16.96 -1.28 2.82
N ARG A 305 15.75 -1.79 2.61
CA ARG A 305 15.32 -2.36 1.33
C ARG A 305 15.37 -1.32 0.21
N LEU A 306 14.82 -0.12 0.42
CA LEU A 306 14.84 0.94 -0.58
C LEU A 306 16.25 1.49 -0.84
N ARG A 307 17.13 1.50 0.18
CA ARG A 307 18.54 1.85 -0.02
C ARG A 307 19.27 0.86 -0.91
N SER A 308 19.05 -0.46 -0.71
CA SER A 308 19.70 -1.47 -1.56
C SER A 308 19.20 -1.40 -3.01
N ILE A 309 17.94 -1.05 -3.22
CA ILE A 309 17.37 -0.79 -4.55
C ILE A 309 18.01 0.44 -5.20
N ALA A 310 18.23 1.52 -4.44
CA ALA A 310 18.83 2.76 -4.96
C ALA A 310 20.34 2.68 -5.25
N THR A 311 21.02 1.61 -4.82
CA THR A 311 22.46 1.38 -5.08
C THR A 311 22.73 0.42 -6.23
N ARG A 312 21.74 -0.35 -6.66
CA ARG A 312 21.83 -1.26 -7.80
C ARG A 312 21.39 -0.53 -9.06
#